data_AF-S0DF85-F1
#
_entry.id   AF-S0DF85-F1
#
_cell.length_a   1.000
_cell.length_b   1.000
_cell.length_c   1.000
_cell.angle_alpha   90.00
_cell.angle_beta   90.00
_cell.angle_gamma   90.00
#
_symmetry.space_group_name_H-M   'P 1'
#
loop_
_entity.id
_entity.type
_entity.pdbx_description
1 polymer ?
#
loop_
_entity_poly.entity_id
_entity_poly.type
_entity_poly.pdbx_seq_one_letter_code
_entity_poly.pdbx_strand_id
1 'polypeptide(L)'
;MDYANYYDFLRDRAQTSVLQVYDWELKSAEVLAEFDHVIEAPNWSKDGRALYYNANGKIYRFDLAQKTERPVATGEADTCNNDHVLSPDGKAIAVSSGRGGDFMSRIYTVDLATGQSSLVTPQPHSYLHGWSPDGKTLAFCGAREHGGALAWDVYTVPAAGGQELRLTTAEGLDDGPEYSPDGKYIWFNSARTGLMQVWRMKADGGEQTQMTFDEGMNAWFPHLSPDGERLVYLAYHRGDLQPGEHLPDKQVELRTIPVGGGEEKTLLKLFGGQGSINVNSWAPNSRQFAFVSYVAGR
;
A
#
# COMPACT_ATOMS: atom_id res chain seq x y z
N MET A 1 -14.95 -11.75 -13.07
CA MET A 1 -14.17 -12.94 -12.66
C MET A 1 -14.62 -13.24 -11.22
N ASP A 2 -15.03 -14.46 -10.89
CA ASP A 2 -15.33 -14.79 -9.47
C ASP A 2 -14.04 -14.64 -8.64
N TYR A 3 -14.13 -14.26 -7.37
CA TYR A 3 -12.99 -13.96 -6.49
C TYR A 3 -12.03 -15.14 -6.37
N ALA A 4 -12.53 -16.38 -6.39
CA ALA A 4 -11.68 -17.58 -6.40
C ALA A 4 -10.78 -17.62 -7.65
N ASN A 5 -11.33 -17.33 -8.84
CA ASN A 5 -10.57 -17.27 -10.09
C ASN A 5 -9.59 -16.08 -10.12
N TYR A 6 -9.89 -14.99 -9.39
CA TYR A 6 -8.98 -13.86 -9.24
C TYR A 6 -7.79 -14.22 -8.35
N TYR A 7 -7.99 -14.87 -7.20
CA TYR A 7 -6.89 -15.32 -6.35
C TYR A 7 -5.99 -16.35 -7.03
N ASP A 8 -6.56 -17.31 -7.76
CA ASP A 8 -5.78 -18.26 -8.55
C ASP A 8 -4.97 -17.53 -9.64
N PHE A 9 -5.57 -16.55 -10.32
CA PHE A 9 -4.83 -15.67 -11.23
C PHE A 9 -3.70 -14.90 -10.54
N LEU A 10 -3.94 -14.30 -9.37
CA LEU A 10 -2.91 -13.56 -8.63
C LEU A 10 -1.78 -14.46 -8.13
N ARG A 11 -2.07 -15.73 -7.87
CA ARG A 11 -1.09 -16.73 -7.44
C ARG A 11 -0.23 -17.24 -8.60
N ASP A 12 -0.83 -17.40 -9.77
CA ASP A 12 -0.18 -17.98 -10.96
C ASP A 12 0.34 -16.92 -11.94
N ARG A 13 0.14 -15.62 -11.64
CA ARG A 13 0.73 -14.51 -12.41
C ARG A 13 2.25 -14.43 -12.18
N ALA A 14 2.99 -14.00 -13.21
CA ALA A 14 4.44 -13.80 -13.23
C ALA A 14 5.28 -14.64 -12.22
N GLN A 15 5.94 -15.70 -12.72
CA GLN A 15 6.59 -16.71 -11.88
C GLN A 15 7.76 -16.22 -11.03
N THR A 16 8.31 -15.03 -11.30
CA THR A 16 9.46 -14.51 -10.56
C THR A 16 9.23 -13.10 -10.07
N SER A 17 9.32 -12.93 -8.75
CA SER A 17 9.36 -11.63 -8.10
C SER A 17 10.80 -11.22 -7.84
N VAL A 18 11.12 -9.96 -8.11
CA VAL A 18 12.45 -9.38 -7.86
C VAL A 18 12.31 -8.28 -6.83
N LEU A 19 12.78 -8.54 -5.61
CA LEU A 19 12.81 -7.58 -4.52
C LEU A 19 14.00 -6.64 -4.70
N GLN A 20 13.71 -5.34 -4.80
CA GLN A 20 14.70 -4.32 -5.11
C GLN A 20 14.63 -3.15 -4.14
N VAL A 21 15.73 -2.38 -4.09
CA VAL A 21 15.79 -1.09 -3.38
C VAL A 21 16.30 -0.04 -4.35
N TYR A 22 15.58 1.09 -4.43
CA TYR A 22 16.04 2.28 -5.12
C TYR A 22 16.76 3.21 -4.13
N ASP A 23 17.97 3.66 -4.47
CA ASP A 23 18.69 4.71 -3.73
C ASP A 23 18.46 6.06 -4.39
N TRP A 24 17.86 6.98 -3.64
CA TRP A 24 17.46 8.31 -4.12
C TRP A 24 18.64 9.19 -4.54
N GLU A 25 19.76 9.08 -3.85
CA GLU A 25 20.94 9.91 -4.11
C GLU A 25 21.74 9.38 -5.29
N LEU A 26 21.89 8.05 -5.37
CA LEU A 26 22.60 7.39 -6.46
C LEU A 26 21.75 7.29 -7.74
N LYS A 27 20.44 7.43 -7.61
CA LYS A 27 19.45 7.28 -8.70
C LYS A 27 19.55 5.93 -9.39
N SER A 28 19.72 4.88 -8.58
CA SER A 28 19.92 3.51 -9.05
C SER A 28 19.18 2.51 -8.19
N ALA A 29 18.73 1.42 -8.80
CA ALA A 29 18.14 0.28 -8.09
C ALA A 29 19.16 -0.86 -7.93
N GLU A 30 19.06 -1.56 -6.80
CA GLU A 30 19.81 -2.79 -6.50
C GLU A 30 18.83 -3.95 -6.25
N VAL A 31 19.16 -5.13 -6.76
CA VAL A 31 18.44 -6.38 -6.47
C VAL A 31 18.88 -6.93 -5.12
N LEU A 32 17.93 -7.10 -4.20
CA LEU A 32 18.16 -7.74 -2.91
C LEU A 32 18.07 -9.26 -3.01
N ALA A 33 16.99 -9.75 -3.63
CA ALA A 33 16.64 -11.16 -3.77
C ALA A 33 15.64 -11.40 -4.91
N GLU A 34 15.60 -12.65 -5.39
CA GLU A 34 14.63 -13.14 -6.36
C GLU A 34 13.85 -14.32 -5.75
N PHE A 35 12.57 -14.43 -6.08
CA PHE A 35 11.66 -15.44 -5.54
C PHE A 35 10.95 -16.14 -6.70
N ASP A 36 10.82 -17.46 -6.60
CA ASP A 36 10.10 -18.32 -7.55
C ASP A 36 8.57 -18.32 -7.36
N HIS A 37 8.08 -17.35 -6.58
CA HIS A 37 6.70 -17.13 -6.28
C HIS A 37 6.41 -15.63 -6.17
N VAL A 38 5.13 -15.27 -6.15
CA VAL A 38 4.68 -13.90 -6.03
C VAL A 38 4.88 -13.41 -4.58
N ILE A 39 5.71 -12.38 -4.44
CA ILE A 39 5.79 -11.55 -3.23
C ILE A 39 5.30 -10.13 -3.58
N GLU A 40 4.77 -9.42 -2.59
CA GLU A 40 4.08 -8.16 -2.82
C GLU A 40 4.30 -7.17 -1.68
N ALA A 41 4.28 -5.88 -2.01
CA ALA A 41 4.07 -4.78 -1.09
C ALA A 41 5.11 -4.71 0.06
N PRO A 42 6.39 -4.46 -0.22
CA PRO A 42 7.43 -4.43 0.80
C PRO A 42 7.32 -3.21 1.72
N ASN A 43 7.50 -3.40 3.03
CA ASN A 43 7.44 -2.41 4.11
C ASN A 43 8.73 -2.46 4.94
N TRP A 44 9.35 -1.33 5.28
CA TRP A 44 10.62 -1.33 6.00
C TRP A 44 10.44 -1.36 7.53
N SER A 45 11.20 -2.22 8.21
CA SER A 45 11.25 -2.21 9.67
C SER A 45 11.81 -0.87 10.20
N LYS A 46 11.27 -0.41 11.32
CA LYS A 46 11.69 0.85 11.96
C LYS A 46 13.20 0.93 12.23
N ASP A 47 13.83 -0.20 12.55
CA ASP A 47 15.27 -0.30 12.83
C ASP A 47 16.13 -0.40 11.56
N GLY A 48 15.51 -0.45 10.38
CA GLY A 48 16.19 -0.51 9.10
C GLY A 48 16.72 -1.89 8.71
N ARG A 49 16.49 -2.94 9.51
CA ARG A 49 17.16 -4.25 9.35
C ARG A 49 16.39 -5.27 8.53
N ALA A 50 15.11 -5.04 8.26
CA ALA A 50 14.26 -6.00 7.58
C ALA A 50 13.21 -5.34 6.70
N LEU A 51 12.71 -6.12 5.74
CA LEU A 51 11.51 -5.83 4.97
C LEU A 51 10.39 -6.78 5.39
N TYR A 52 9.16 -6.32 5.36
CA TYR A 52 7.95 -7.12 5.52
C TYR A 52 7.18 -7.09 4.21
N TYR A 53 6.74 -8.24 3.72
CA TYR A 53 5.92 -8.34 2.50
C TYR A 53 4.87 -9.43 2.69
N ASN A 54 3.84 -9.42 1.86
CA ASN A 54 2.90 -10.51 1.80
C ASN A 54 3.26 -11.48 0.66
N ALA A 55 2.92 -12.76 0.87
CA ALA A 55 3.00 -13.81 -0.13
C ALA A 55 2.01 -14.92 0.25
N ASN A 56 1.23 -15.41 -0.71
CA ASN A 56 0.28 -16.51 -0.53
C ASN A 56 -0.64 -16.36 0.71
N GLY A 57 -1.20 -15.16 0.93
CA GLY A 57 -2.10 -14.90 2.05
C GLY A 57 -1.41 -14.72 3.41
N LYS A 58 -0.07 -14.69 3.46
CA LYS A 58 0.71 -14.59 4.70
C LYS A 58 1.66 -13.41 4.67
N ILE A 59 2.11 -12.98 5.85
CA ILE A 59 3.18 -11.99 6.00
C ILE A 59 4.51 -12.69 6.25
N TYR A 60 5.56 -12.18 5.61
CA TYR A 60 6.94 -12.62 5.75
C TYR A 60 7.81 -11.47 6.21
N ARG A 61 8.85 -11.79 6.98
CA ARG A 61 9.94 -10.88 7.34
C ARG A 61 11.21 -11.34 6.63
N PHE A 62 11.78 -10.48 5.80
CA PHE A 62 13.04 -10.66 5.11
C PHE A 62 14.16 -9.89 5.82
N ASP A 63 15.19 -10.61 6.26
CA ASP A 63 16.36 -10.04 6.91
C ASP A 63 17.36 -9.51 5.88
N LEU A 64 17.67 -8.21 5.91
CA LEU A 64 18.50 -7.58 4.89
C LEU A 64 19.97 -8.01 4.96
N ALA A 65 20.48 -8.31 6.15
CA ALA A 65 21.87 -8.72 6.33
C ALA A 65 22.08 -10.18 5.95
N GLN A 66 21.15 -11.05 6.35
CA GLN A 66 21.25 -12.49 6.09
C GLN A 66 20.68 -12.89 4.73
N LYS A 67 19.85 -12.05 4.11
CA LYS A 67 19.09 -12.34 2.89
C LYS A 67 18.23 -13.60 3.02
N THR A 68 17.54 -13.74 4.15
CA THR A 68 16.66 -14.86 4.45
C THR A 68 15.28 -14.37 4.85
N GLU A 69 14.24 -15.14 4.49
CA GLU A 69 12.87 -14.86 4.91
C GLU A 69 12.39 -15.82 5.99
N ARG A 70 11.44 -15.35 6.79
CA ARG A 70 10.66 -16.22 7.69
C ARG A 70 9.21 -15.73 7.77
N PRO A 71 8.23 -16.64 7.94
CA PRO A 71 6.85 -16.23 8.14
C PRO A 71 6.70 -15.45 9.45
N VAL A 72 5.75 -14.52 9.45
CA VAL A 72 5.26 -13.78 10.63
C VAL A 72 3.93 -14.41 11.03
N ALA A 73 3.78 -14.74 12.30
CA ALA A 73 2.51 -15.25 12.81
C ALA A 73 1.49 -14.11 12.85
N THR A 74 0.34 -14.29 12.18
CA THR A 74 -0.74 -13.32 12.07
C THR A 74 -2.05 -13.78 12.71
N GLY A 75 -2.02 -14.87 13.49
CA GLY A 75 -3.16 -15.35 14.25
C GLY A 75 -4.35 -15.69 13.36
N GLU A 76 -5.50 -15.05 13.63
CA GLU A 76 -6.74 -15.25 12.87
C GLU A 76 -6.74 -14.56 11.49
N ALA A 77 -5.79 -13.65 11.24
CA ALA A 77 -5.61 -13.04 9.93
C ALA A 77 -4.78 -13.99 9.04
N ASP A 78 -5.47 -14.96 8.43
CA ASP A 78 -4.87 -16.09 7.72
C ASP A 78 -4.86 -15.96 6.19
N THR A 79 -5.42 -14.87 5.67
CA THR A 79 -5.58 -14.59 4.23
C THR A 79 -5.27 -13.11 3.95
N CYS A 80 -4.06 -12.69 4.32
CA CYS A 80 -3.56 -11.31 4.19
C CYS A 80 -3.37 -10.94 2.71
N ASN A 81 -3.86 -9.76 2.33
CA ASN A 81 -3.60 -9.17 1.01
C ASN A 81 -2.37 -8.23 1.06
N ASN A 82 -2.25 -7.33 0.08
CA ASN A 82 -1.11 -6.43 -0.10
C ASN A 82 -1.09 -5.24 0.86
N ASP A 83 -2.12 -5.08 1.67
CA ASP A 83 -2.41 -3.85 2.39
C ASP A 83 -2.10 -4.07 3.88
N HIS A 84 -0.83 -3.87 4.23
CA HIS A 84 -0.27 -4.07 5.56
C HIS A 84 0.71 -2.94 5.93
N VAL A 85 0.73 -2.55 7.20
CA VAL A 85 1.49 -1.38 7.69
C VAL A 85 2.05 -1.67 9.08
N LEU A 86 3.35 -1.45 9.28
CA LEU A 86 3.97 -1.55 10.59
C LEU A 86 3.53 -0.41 11.52
N SER A 87 3.40 -0.72 12.82
CA SER A 87 3.13 0.33 13.82
C SER A 87 4.32 1.30 13.90
N PRO A 88 4.09 2.59 14.23
CA PRO A 88 5.17 3.58 14.34
C PRO A 88 6.23 3.24 15.39
N ASP A 89 5.92 2.38 16.36
CA ASP A 89 6.88 1.89 17.36
C ASP A 89 7.59 0.58 16.95
N GLY A 90 7.18 -0.04 15.84
CA GLY A 90 7.75 -1.25 15.27
C GLY A 90 7.40 -2.55 16.03
N LYS A 91 6.42 -2.52 16.95
CA LYS A 91 6.05 -3.69 17.75
C LYS A 91 4.84 -4.46 17.23
N ALA A 92 4.06 -3.85 16.34
CA ALA A 92 2.89 -4.46 15.73
C ALA A 92 2.92 -4.27 14.21
N ILE A 93 2.09 -5.04 13.53
CA ILE A 93 1.73 -4.84 12.13
C ILE A 93 0.22 -4.86 12.02
N ALA A 94 -0.36 -3.92 11.27
CA ALA A 94 -1.75 -3.99 10.88
C ALA A 94 -1.84 -4.60 9.49
N VAL A 95 -2.80 -5.49 9.27
CA VAL A 95 -2.96 -6.26 8.03
C VAL A 95 -4.41 -6.22 7.59
N SER A 96 -4.63 -6.15 6.29
CA SER A 96 -5.95 -6.40 5.71
C SER A 96 -6.04 -7.87 5.28
N SER A 97 -7.00 -8.58 5.83
CA SER A 97 -7.11 -10.03 5.67
C SER A 97 -8.57 -10.48 5.60
N GLY A 98 -8.78 -11.56 4.86
CA GLY A 98 -9.94 -12.42 5.05
C GLY A 98 -9.91 -13.16 6.39
N ARG A 99 -11.00 -13.86 6.73
CA ARG A 99 -11.08 -14.71 7.93
C ARG A 99 -11.70 -16.06 7.62
N GLY A 100 -11.05 -17.14 8.05
CA GLY A 100 -11.61 -18.49 7.93
C GLY A 100 -11.84 -18.90 6.47
N GLY A 101 -10.96 -18.44 5.58
CA GLY A 101 -11.05 -18.66 4.14
C GLY A 101 -12.09 -17.79 3.40
N ASP A 102 -12.78 -16.86 4.08
CA ASP A 102 -13.49 -15.80 3.36
C ASP A 102 -12.48 -14.81 2.75
N PHE A 103 -12.81 -14.23 1.60
CA PHE A 103 -11.95 -13.24 0.93
C PHE A 103 -12.37 -11.80 1.25
N MET A 104 -13.09 -11.62 2.36
CA MET A 104 -13.70 -10.34 2.72
C MET A 104 -12.71 -9.55 3.57
N SER A 105 -12.06 -8.56 2.94
CA SER A 105 -10.99 -7.79 3.58
C SER A 105 -11.47 -7.06 4.84
N ARG A 106 -10.80 -7.34 5.96
CA ARG A 106 -10.96 -6.68 7.26
C ARG A 106 -9.59 -6.36 7.82
N ILE A 107 -9.50 -5.30 8.60
CA ILE A 107 -8.26 -4.86 9.23
C ILE A 107 -8.09 -5.55 10.59
N TYR A 108 -6.91 -6.09 10.81
CA TYR A 108 -6.44 -6.64 12.08
C TYR A 108 -5.17 -5.92 12.51
N THR A 109 -4.97 -5.72 13.81
CA THR A 109 -3.64 -5.45 14.38
C THR A 109 -3.04 -6.74 14.92
N VAL A 110 -1.76 -6.96 14.68
CA VAL A 110 -1.01 -8.15 15.10
C VAL A 110 0.21 -7.72 15.92
N ASP A 111 0.33 -8.23 17.14
CA ASP A 111 1.55 -8.06 17.94
C ASP A 111 2.67 -8.94 17.36
N LEU A 112 3.81 -8.34 16.99
CA LEU A 112 4.89 -9.05 16.28
C LEU A 112 5.67 -10.01 17.18
N ALA A 113 5.59 -9.87 18.51
CA ALA A 113 6.30 -10.73 19.44
C ALA A 113 5.52 -12.02 19.71
N THR A 114 4.20 -11.93 19.77
CA THR A 114 3.30 -13.03 20.15
C THR A 114 2.54 -13.64 18.96
N GLY A 115 2.38 -12.88 17.87
CA GLY A 115 1.53 -13.23 16.74
C GLY A 115 0.03 -13.09 17.04
N GLN A 116 -0.35 -12.49 18.17
CA GLN A 116 -1.74 -12.31 18.54
C GLN A 116 -2.39 -11.24 17.68
N SER A 117 -3.47 -11.60 16.96
CA SER A 117 -4.28 -10.70 16.14
C SER A 117 -5.50 -10.19 16.89
N SER A 118 -5.88 -8.93 16.67
CA SER A 118 -7.14 -8.33 17.12
C SER A 118 -7.88 -7.71 15.92
N LEU A 119 -9.15 -8.04 15.75
CA LEU A 119 -10.01 -7.48 14.70
C LEU A 119 -10.32 -6.00 14.97
N VAL A 120 -10.07 -5.13 14.00
CA VAL A 120 -10.30 -3.68 14.09
C VAL A 120 -11.58 -3.28 13.37
N THR A 121 -11.77 -3.72 12.12
CA THR A 121 -12.93 -3.37 11.29
C THR A 121 -13.82 -4.60 11.08
N PRO A 122 -14.93 -4.76 11.81
CA PRO A 122 -15.81 -5.92 11.64
C PRO A 122 -16.54 -5.92 10.29
N GLN A 123 -16.75 -4.74 9.69
CA GLN A 123 -17.42 -4.59 8.41
C GLN A 123 -16.42 -4.68 7.24
N PRO A 124 -16.55 -5.68 6.35
CA PRO A 124 -15.85 -5.67 5.08
C PRO A 124 -16.59 -4.78 4.06
N HIS A 125 -15.92 -4.27 3.03
CA HIS A 125 -14.49 -4.40 2.76
C HIS A 125 -13.71 -3.22 3.36
N SER A 126 -12.53 -3.49 3.92
CA SER A 126 -11.63 -2.47 4.48
C SER A 126 -10.18 -2.79 4.10
N TYR A 127 -9.49 -1.86 3.45
CA TYR A 127 -8.13 -2.01 2.90
C TYR A 127 -7.19 -0.95 3.50
N LEU A 128 -6.30 -1.38 4.39
CA LEU A 128 -5.41 -0.55 5.20
C LEU A 128 -4.24 0.05 4.39
N HIS A 129 -4.01 1.35 4.52
CA HIS A 129 -2.82 1.98 3.94
C HIS A 129 -2.02 2.87 4.91
N GLY A 130 -2.61 3.26 6.05
CA GLY A 130 -1.95 4.19 6.96
C GLY A 130 -2.12 3.84 8.44
N TRP A 131 -1.06 4.06 9.22
CA TRP A 131 -1.08 4.12 10.67
C TRP A 131 -0.59 5.50 11.10
N SER A 132 -1.37 6.22 11.89
CA SER A 132 -1.01 7.56 12.35
C SER A 132 0.34 7.53 13.09
N PRO A 133 1.21 8.56 12.96
CA PRO A 133 2.52 8.57 13.60
C PRO A 133 2.48 8.44 15.13
N ASP A 134 1.36 8.82 15.76
CA ASP A 134 1.14 8.66 17.20
C ASP A 134 0.63 7.26 17.61
N GLY A 135 0.39 6.38 16.63
CA GLY A 135 0.00 4.99 16.80
C GLY A 135 -1.48 4.76 17.11
N LYS A 136 -2.32 5.80 17.10
CA LYS A 136 -3.69 5.69 17.63
C LYS A 136 -4.76 5.44 16.58
N THR A 137 -4.51 5.73 15.31
CA THR A 137 -5.52 5.73 14.26
C THR A 137 -5.01 5.02 13.03
N LEU A 138 -5.85 4.20 12.41
CA LEU A 138 -5.60 3.59 11.11
C LEU A 138 -6.41 4.33 10.04
N ALA A 139 -5.83 4.50 8.85
CA ALA A 139 -6.50 5.02 7.65
C ALA A 139 -6.61 3.92 6.60
N PHE A 140 -7.75 3.84 5.94
CA PHE A 140 -8.07 2.75 5.02
C PHE A 140 -9.08 3.17 3.95
N CYS A 141 -9.06 2.47 2.82
CA CYS A 141 -10.14 2.51 1.85
C CYS A 141 -11.26 1.56 2.31
N GLY A 142 -12.47 2.09 2.41
CA GLY A 142 -13.64 1.36 2.90
C GLY A 142 -14.75 1.33 1.86
N ALA A 143 -15.30 0.15 1.61
CA ALA A 143 -16.52 -0.02 0.83
C ALA A 143 -17.73 -0.01 1.76
N ARG A 144 -18.60 1.01 1.69
CA ARG A 144 -19.79 1.14 2.55
C ARG A 144 -21.01 1.54 1.71
N GLU A 145 -22.19 1.08 2.09
CA GLU A 145 -23.43 1.49 1.43
C GLU A 145 -23.86 2.87 1.93
N HIS A 146 -24.08 3.80 0.99
CA HIS A 146 -24.57 5.15 1.25
C HIS A 146 -25.65 5.48 0.22
N GLY A 147 -26.86 5.82 0.69
CA GLY A 147 -27.96 6.20 -0.22
C GLY A 147 -28.37 5.09 -1.20
N GLY A 148 -28.15 3.81 -0.85
CA GLY A 148 -28.49 2.65 -1.69
C GLY A 148 -27.45 2.28 -2.75
N ALA A 149 -26.25 2.89 -2.71
CA ALA A 149 -25.12 2.52 -3.56
C ALA A 149 -23.87 2.27 -2.73
N LEU A 150 -23.00 1.38 -3.21
CA LEU A 150 -21.69 1.12 -2.59
C LEU A 150 -20.72 2.25 -2.97
N ALA A 151 -20.16 2.95 -1.98
CA ALA A 151 -19.13 3.96 -2.16
C ALA A 151 -17.79 3.48 -1.60
N TRP A 152 -16.71 3.89 -2.26
CA TRP A 152 -15.33 3.56 -1.91
C TRP A 152 -14.61 4.84 -1.49
N ASP A 153 -14.54 5.06 -0.18
CA ASP A 153 -14.03 6.29 0.39
C ASP A 153 -12.85 6.03 1.32
N VAL A 154 -12.14 7.10 1.68
CA VAL A 154 -11.16 7.06 2.78
C VAL A 154 -11.89 7.15 4.11
N TYR A 155 -11.56 6.22 5.01
CA TYR A 155 -12.02 6.18 6.39
C TYR A 155 -10.83 6.17 7.34
N THR A 156 -11.11 6.53 8.59
CA THR A 156 -10.22 6.29 9.72
C THR A 156 -10.92 5.53 10.83
N VAL A 157 -10.16 4.80 11.65
CA VAL A 157 -10.66 4.06 12.81
C VAL A 157 -9.60 4.05 13.91
N PRO A 158 -9.96 4.08 15.20
CA PRO A 158 -8.97 3.84 16.26
C PRO A 158 -8.26 2.50 16.05
N ALA A 159 -6.94 2.47 16.26
CA ALA A 159 -6.14 1.24 16.09
C ALA A 159 -6.56 0.12 17.05
N ALA A 160 -7.22 0.47 18.17
CA ALA A 160 -7.82 -0.48 19.10
C ALA A 160 -9.22 -0.98 18.67
N GLY A 161 -9.70 -0.57 17.48
CA GLY A 161 -11.08 -0.78 17.04
C GLY A 161 -12.03 0.27 17.59
N GLY A 162 -13.24 0.34 17.02
CA GLY A 162 -14.29 1.26 17.44
C GLY A 162 -15.05 1.85 16.26
N GLN A 163 -15.51 3.10 16.43
CA GLN A 163 -16.27 3.79 15.41
C GLN A 163 -15.36 4.25 14.27
N GLU A 164 -15.75 3.91 13.04
CA GLU A 164 -15.14 4.41 11.81
C GLU A 164 -15.61 5.85 11.52
N LEU A 165 -14.71 6.69 11.00
CA LEU A 165 -14.99 8.04 10.54
C LEU A 165 -14.72 8.13 9.03
N ARG A 166 -15.76 8.47 8.26
CA ARG A 166 -15.65 8.73 6.81
C ARG A 166 -15.02 10.10 6.56
N LEU A 167 -13.94 10.15 5.78
CA LEU A 167 -13.21 11.39 5.48
C LEU A 167 -13.48 11.94 4.08
N THR A 168 -13.85 11.09 3.14
CA THR A 168 -14.18 11.51 1.76
C THR A 168 -15.59 11.07 1.36
N THR A 169 -16.15 11.78 0.38
CA THR A 169 -17.51 11.57 -0.14
C THR A 169 -17.59 11.84 -1.65
N ALA A 170 -16.43 11.92 -2.32
CA ALA A 170 -16.39 12.21 -3.74
C ALA A 170 -16.89 11.01 -4.56
N GLU A 171 -17.47 11.27 -5.72
CA GLU A 171 -17.83 10.20 -6.64
C GLU A 171 -16.58 9.51 -7.20
N GLY A 172 -16.65 8.20 -7.35
CA GLY A 172 -15.55 7.36 -7.83
C GLY A 172 -14.88 6.58 -6.69
N LEU A 173 -13.61 6.25 -6.90
CA LEU A 173 -12.78 5.53 -5.95
C LEU A 173 -11.80 6.51 -5.30
N ASP A 174 -11.81 6.59 -3.98
CA ASP A 174 -10.73 7.13 -3.17
C ASP A 174 -10.01 5.98 -2.44
N ASP A 175 -8.69 5.86 -2.61
CA ASP A 175 -7.91 4.72 -2.14
C ASP A 175 -6.48 5.11 -1.71
N GLY A 176 -5.71 4.17 -1.19
CA GLY A 176 -4.31 4.36 -0.82
C GLY A 176 -4.04 5.39 0.28
N PRO A 177 -4.87 5.57 1.33
CA PRO A 177 -4.67 6.64 2.30
C PRO A 177 -3.48 6.40 3.26
N GLU A 178 -2.52 7.30 3.25
CA GLU A 178 -1.32 7.28 4.12
C GLU A 178 -1.15 8.59 4.88
N TYR A 179 -0.79 8.51 6.17
CA TYR A 179 -0.45 9.70 6.96
C TYR A 179 0.91 10.28 6.57
N SER A 180 1.01 11.61 6.53
CA SER A 180 2.31 12.28 6.53
C SER A 180 3.09 11.98 7.83
N PRO A 181 4.44 11.97 7.81
CA PRO A 181 5.24 11.69 9.01
C PRO A 181 4.97 12.63 10.20
N ASP A 182 4.53 13.86 9.92
CA ASP A 182 4.15 14.85 10.93
C ASP A 182 2.69 14.72 11.43
N GLY A 183 1.93 13.77 10.87
CA GLY A 183 0.56 13.44 11.22
C GLY A 183 -0.48 14.49 10.84
N LYS A 184 -0.09 15.56 10.14
CA LYS A 184 -1.00 16.66 9.81
C LYS A 184 -1.88 16.37 8.59
N TYR A 185 -1.40 15.51 7.69
CA TYR A 185 -2.07 15.24 6.43
C TYR A 185 -2.27 13.74 6.21
N ILE A 186 -3.25 13.43 5.36
CA ILE A 186 -3.40 12.13 4.71
C ILE A 186 -3.24 12.35 3.21
N TRP A 187 -2.33 11.58 2.59
CA TRP A 187 -2.17 11.47 1.15
C TRP A 187 -2.96 10.26 0.67
N PHE A 188 -3.59 10.36 -0.49
CA PHE A 188 -4.42 9.31 -1.04
C PHE A 188 -4.49 9.47 -2.56
N ASN A 189 -5.06 8.50 -3.27
CA ASN A 189 -5.37 8.65 -4.68
C ASN A 189 -6.88 8.66 -4.92
N SER A 190 -7.33 9.44 -5.91
CA SER A 190 -8.74 9.59 -6.25
C SER A 190 -8.98 9.66 -7.76
N ALA A 191 -10.01 8.96 -8.21
CA ALA A 191 -10.49 8.99 -9.60
C ALA A 191 -11.47 10.14 -9.90
N ARG A 192 -11.74 11.02 -8.93
CA ARG A 192 -12.78 12.06 -9.01
C ARG A 192 -12.61 13.08 -10.15
N THR A 193 -11.45 13.12 -10.79
CA THR A 193 -11.15 13.99 -11.94
C THR A 193 -11.03 13.21 -13.27
N GLY A 194 -11.48 11.96 -13.32
CA GLY A 194 -11.55 11.14 -14.53
C GLY A 194 -10.32 10.26 -14.78
N LEU A 195 -9.19 10.56 -14.15
CA LEU A 195 -8.03 9.66 -14.01
C LEU A 195 -7.74 9.50 -12.52
N MET A 196 -7.05 8.41 -12.15
CA MET A 196 -6.53 8.31 -10.79
C MET A 196 -5.41 9.33 -10.61
N GLN A 197 -5.54 10.19 -9.62
CA GLN A 197 -4.56 11.22 -9.30
C GLN A 197 -4.21 11.15 -7.81
N VAL A 198 -3.03 11.65 -7.43
CA VAL A 198 -2.64 11.81 -6.03
C VAL A 198 -3.31 13.08 -5.48
N TRP A 199 -3.84 12.96 -4.28
CA TRP A 199 -4.47 14.02 -3.50
C TRP A 199 -3.88 14.04 -2.08
N ARG A 200 -4.08 15.16 -1.40
CA ARG A 200 -3.76 15.33 0.01
C ARG A 200 -4.89 16.06 0.71
N MET A 201 -5.16 15.69 1.94
CA MET A 201 -6.10 16.37 2.83
C MET A 201 -5.51 16.52 4.23
N LYS A 202 -6.07 17.39 5.06
CA LYS A 202 -5.82 17.39 6.50
C LYS A 202 -6.24 16.04 7.09
N ALA A 203 -5.61 15.63 8.19
CA ALA A 203 -5.92 14.36 8.86
C ALA A 203 -7.39 14.24 9.35
N ASP A 204 -8.11 15.36 9.46
CA ASP A 204 -9.54 15.41 9.79
C ASP A 204 -10.47 15.32 8.56
N GLY A 205 -9.91 15.18 7.36
CA GLY A 205 -10.65 15.09 6.08
C GLY A 205 -10.83 16.43 5.35
N GLY A 206 -10.48 17.56 5.98
CA GLY A 206 -10.60 18.89 5.39
C GLY A 206 -9.52 19.21 4.34
N GLU A 207 -9.71 20.30 3.59
CA GLU A 207 -8.69 20.89 2.68
C GLU A 207 -8.11 19.90 1.66
N GLN A 208 -8.99 19.15 0.98
CA GLN A 208 -8.59 18.19 -0.05
C GLN A 208 -8.03 18.93 -1.28
N THR A 209 -6.81 18.61 -1.66
CA THR A 209 -6.03 19.26 -2.73
C THR A 209 -5.46 18.20 -3.66
N GLN A 210 -5.67 18.36 -4.97
CA GLN A 210 -5.03 17.52 -5.99
C GLN A 210 -3.55 17.87 -6.12
N MET A 211 -2.70 16.85 -6.22
CA MET A 211 -1.25 17.03 -6.24
C MET A 211 -0.62 16.69 -7.59
N THR A 212 -1.14 15.69 -8.31
CA THR A 212 -0.67 15.32 -9.67
C THR A 212 -1.67 15.71 -10.74
N PHE A 213 -1.20 16.00 -11.95
CA PHE A 213 -2.02 16.57 -13.04
C PHE A 213 -1.73 15.98 -14.42
N ASP A 214 -0.87 14.96 -14.51
CA ASP A 214 -0.55 14.31 -15.79
C ASP A 214 -1.75 13.55 -16.38
N GLU A 215 -2.27 14.04 -17.51
CA GLU A 215 -3.42 13.47 -18.21
C GLU A 215 -3.11 12.20 -19.01
N GLY A 216 -1.84 11.79 -19.07
CA GLY A 216 -1.38 10.57 -19.71
C GLY A 216 -1.24 9.38 -18.75
N MET A 217 -1.49 9.58 -17.44
CA MET A 217 -1.12 8.62 -16.40
C MET A 217 -2.18 8.52 -15.30
N ASN A 218 -2.31 7.32 -14.71
CA ASN A 218 -3.06 7.07 -13.49
C ASN A 218 -2.08 6.89 -12.32
N ALA A 219 -2.12 7.79 -11.34
CA ALA A 219 -1.19 7.85 -10.21
C ALA A 219 -1.78 7.18 -8.96
N TRP A 220 -1.09 6.16 -8.45
CA TRP A 220 -1.50 5.26 -7.37
C TRP A 220 -0.45 5.21 -6.27
N PHE A 221 -0.89 4.93 -5.03
CA PHE A 221 -0.02 4.63 -3.88
C PHE A 221 1.05 5.71 -3.59
N PRO A 222 0.64 6.93 -3.18
CA PRO A 222 1.57 7.98 -2.79
C PRO A 222 2.23 7.67 -1.44
N HIS A 223 3.54 7.48 -1.43
CA HIS A 223 4.33 7.18 -0.23
C HIS A 223 5.35 8.26 0.08
N LEU A 224 5.26 8.83 1.28
CA LEU A 224 6.22 9.84 1.75
C LEU A 224 7.43 9.19 2.41
N SER A 225 8.61 9.79 2.21
CA SER A 225 9.79 9.45 3.01
C SER A 225 9.57 9.84 4.47
N PRO A 226 10.23 9.15 5.43
CA PRO A 226 10.09 9.44 6.87
C PRO A 226 10.43 10.87 7.30
N ASP A 227 11.26 11.59 6.55
CA ASP A 227 11.55 13.02 6.77
C ASP A 227 10.50 13.96 6.18
N GLY A 228 9.57 13.43 5.38
CA GLY A 228 8.50 14.17 4.73
C GLY A 228 8.96 15.01 3.53
N GLU A 229 10.18 14.83 3.04
CA GLU A 229 10.75 15.65 1.95
C GLU A 229 10.53 15.06 0.56
N ARG A 230 10.29 13.75 0.45
CA ARG A 230 10.22 13.02 -0.82
C ARG A 230 8.92 12.25 -0.89
N LEU A 231 8.41 12.12 -2.11
CA LEU A 231 7.24 11.30 -2.41
C LEU A 231 7.56 10.40 -3.58
N VAL A 232 7.17 9.13 -3.48
CA VAL A 232 7.14 8.18 -4.60
C VAL A 232 5.70 7.74 -4.82
N TYR A 233 5.31 7.54 -6.07
CA TYR A 233 4.03 6.96 -6.43
C TYR A 233 4.16 6.06 -7.67
N LEU A 234 3.23 5.12 -7.82
CA LEU A 234 3.12 4.22 -8.95
C LEU A 234 2.27 4.86 -10.05
N ALA A 235 2.68 4.77 -11.31
CA ALA A 235 1.93 5.33 -12.42
C ALA A 235 1.69 4.27 -13.51
N TYR A 236 0.43 4.16 -13.93
CA TYR A 236 0.02 3.38 -15.10
C TYR A 236 -0.25 4.30 -16.28
N HIS A 237 0.09 3.89 -17.49
CA HIS A 237 -0.26 4.67 -18.68
C HIS A 237 -1.77 4.68 -18.92
N ARG A 238 -2.29 5.83 -19.35
CA ARG A 238 -3.69 5.98 -19.73
C ARG A 238 -4.03 5.02 -20.87
N GLY A 239 -5.11 4.27 -20.69
CA GLY A 239 -5.58 3.26 -21.65
C GLY A 239 -5.15 1.84 -21.32
N ASP A 240 -4.17 1.64 -20.43
CA ASP A 240 -3.76 0.30 -20.00
C ASP A 240 -4.75 -0.37 -19.04
N LEU A 241 -5.56 0.44 -18.34
CA LEU A 241 -6.59 0.06 -17.38
C LEU A 241 -7.62 1.18 -17.17
N GLN A 242 -8.76 0.86 -16.53
CA GLN A 242 -9.71 1.88 -16.08
C GLN A 242 -9.13 2.67 -14.90
N PRO A 243 -9.46 3.96 -14.74
CA PRO A 243 -8.88 4.80 -13.68
C PRO A 243 -8.93 4.18 -12.27
N GLY A 244 -10.04 3.52 -11.90
CA GLY A 244 -10.21 2.87 -10.60
C GLY A 244 -9.54 1.51 -10.45
N GLU A 245 -8.71 1.08 -11.40
CA GLU A 245 -8.02 -0.21 -11.36
C GLU A 245 -6.51 -0.02 -11.13
N HIS A 246 -5.89 -0.98 -10.47
CA HIS A 246 -4.44 -1.09 -10.31
C HIS A 246 -3.99 -2.54 -10.56
N LEU A 247 -4.00 -2.95 -11.83
CA LEU A 247 -3.77 -4.35 -12.21
C LEU A 247 -2.29 -4.77 -12.13
N PRO A 248 -1.97 -6.05 -11.88
CA PRO A 248 -0.60 -6.55 -12.01
C PRO A 248 -0.16 -6.66 -13.48
N ASP A 249 1.12 -6.97 -13.68
CA ASP A 249 1.72 -7.36 -14.97
C ASP A 249 1.55 -6.30 -16.07
N LYS A 250 1.75 -5.04 -15.70
CA LYS A 250 1.72 -3.87 -16.57
C LYS A 250 3.11 -3.26 -16.71
N GLN A 251 3.31 -2.52 -17.79
CA GLN A 251 4.43 -1.58 -17.87
C GLN A 251 4.05 -0.35 -17.07
N VAL A 252 4.76 -0.10 -15.98
CA VAL A 252 4.46 0.98 -15.03
C VAL A 252 5.71 1.80 -14.75
N GLU A 253 5.49 2.97 -14.18
CA GLU A 253 6.56 3.87 -13.75
C GLU A 253 6.47 4.11 -12.25
N LEU A 254 7.61 4.12 -11.56
CA LEU A 254 7.68 4.79 -10.26
C LEU A 254 8.10 6.24 -10.52
N ARG A 255 7.29 7.16 -10.03
CA ARG A 255 7.42 8.59 -10.27
C ARG A 255 7.48 9.35 -8.94
N THR A 256 7.89 10.61 -9.02
CA THR A 256 7.93 11.54 -7.90
C THR A 256 7.36 12.89 -8.30
N ILE A 257 6.90 13.63 -7.29
CA ILE A 257 6.55 15.04 -7.35
C ILE A 257 7.04 15.70 -6.05
N PRO A 258 7.48 16.97 -6.07
CA PRO A 258 7.76 17.70 -4.83
C PRO A 258 6.54 17.69 -3.90
N VAL A 259 6.76 17.53 -2.59
CA VAL A 259 5.70 17.45 -1.56
C VAL A 259 4.83 18.72 -1.50
N GLY A 260 5.39 19.86 -1.93
CA GLY A 260 4.67 21.14 -2.09
C GLY A 260 3.91 21.30 -3.41
N GLY A 261 3.95 20.30 -4.29
CA GLY A 261 3.49 20.39 -5.68
C GLY A 261 4.58 20.87 -6.63
N GLY A 262 4.42 20.62 -7.92
CA GLY A 262 5.37 21.02 -8.95
C GLY A 262 5.48 20.02 -10.09
N GLU A 263 6.67 19.94 -10.69
CA GLU A 263 6.95 19.07 -11.83
C GLU A 263 7.11 17.60 -11.40
N GLU A 264 6.39 16.71 -12.07
CA GLU A 264 6.46 15.27 -11.90
C GLU A 264 7.63 14.66 -12.69
N LYS A 265 8.31 13.66 -12.11
CA LYS A 265 9.49 13.01 -12.73
C LYS A 265 9.43 11.49 -12.60
N THR A 266 9.84 10.79 -13.66
CA THR A 266 10.03 9.35 -13.64
C THR A 266 11.36 8.99 -12.96
N LEU A 267 11.29 8.11 -11.97
CA LEU A 267 12.46 7.55 -11.28
C LEU A 267 12.93 6.25 -11.94
N LEU A 268 11.99 5.36 -12.23
CA LEU A 268 12.23 4.09 -12.92
C LEU A 268 10.99 3.63 -13.70
N LYS A 269 11.23 2.79 -14.71
CA LYS A 269 10.20 2.00 -15.40
C LYS A 269 10.40 0.53 -15.04
N LEU A 270 9.31 -0.19 -14.84
CA LEU A 270 9.37 -1.62 -14.49
C LEU A 270 8.14 -2.36 -15.02
N PHE A 271 8.29 -3.67 -15.14
CA PHE A 271 7.15 -4.57 -15.32
C PHE A 271 6.59 -4.95 -13.95
N GLY A 272 5.36 -4.52 -13.66
CA GLY A 272 4.71 -4.75 -12.38
C GLY A 272 3.36 -4.05 -12.26
N GLY A 273 3.14 -3.29 -11.18
CA GLY A 273 1.84 -2.70 -10.90
C GLY A 273 1.36 -3.09 -9.50
N GLN A 274 0.25 -3.83 -9.42
CA GLN A 274 -0.18 -4.44 -8.17
C GLN A 274 0.96 -5.24 -7.54
N GLY A 275 1.20 -4.99 -6.25
CA GLY A 275 2.26 -5.62 -5.48
C GLY A 275 3.61 -4.90 -5.52
N SER A 276 3.82 -3.93 -6.42
CA SER A 276 5.10 -3.24 -6.50
C SER A 276 5.38 -2.36 -5.28
N ILE A 277 4.40 -1.51 -4.90
CA ILE A 277 4.46 -0.57 -3.78
C ILE A 277 3.05 -0.24 -3.25
N ASN A 278 2.24 -1.22 -2.83
CA ASN A 278 0.89 -0.90 -2.29
C ASN A 278 0.95 -0.12 -0.96
N VAL A 279 2.07 -0.21 -0.27
CA VAL A 279 2.28 0.23 1.11
C VAL A 279 3.60 0.97 1.20
N ASN A 280 3.74 1.86 2.19
CA ASN A 280 4.94 2.69 2.30
C ASN A 280 6.21 1.85 2.48
N SER A 281 7.06 1.87 1.46
CA SER A 281 8.26 1.05 1.37
C SER A 281 9.56 1.80 1.68
N TRP A 282 9.48 3.04 2.19
CA TRP A 282 10.65 3.84 2.50
C TRP A 282 11.45 3.26 3.68
N ALA A 283 12.76 3.26 3.54
CA ALA A 283 13.70 3.02 4.62
C ALA A 283 13.61 4.14 5.67
N PRO A 284 13.86 3.84 6.95
CA PRO A 284 13.82 4.83 8.04
C PRO A 284 14.86 5.96 7.89
N ASN A 285 15.82 5.82 6.97
CA ASN A 285 16.83 6.83 6.66
C ASN A 285 16.40 7.83 5.57
N SER A 286 15.20 7.70 4.99
CA SER A 286 14.66 8.53 3.91
C SER A 286 15.48 8.54 2.61
N ARG A 287 16.49 7.69 2.50
CA ARG A 287 17.39 7.61 1.34
C ARG A 287 16.93 6.58 0.33
N GLN A 288 16.29 5.53 0.81
CA GLN A 288 15.99 4.34 0.03
C GLN A 288 14.51 3.98 0.13
N PHE A 289 13.94 3.39 -0.91
CA PHE A 289 12.65 2.72 -0.83
C PHE A 289 12.72 1.35 -1.51
N ALA A 290 12.02 0.38 -0.95
CA ALA A 290 11.91 -0.96 -1.51
C ALA A 290 10.79 -1.03 -2.54
N PHE A 291 10.89 -1.94 -3.50
CA PHE A 291 9.81 -2.22 -4.44
C PHE A 291 9.96 -3.63 -5.00
N VAL A 292 8.88 -4.15 -5.58
CA VAL A 292 8.90 -5.42 -6.32
C VAL A 292 8.66 -5.15 -7.80
N SER A 293 9.51 -5.70 -8.65
CA SER A 293 9.20 -5.88 -10.07
C SER A 293 8.99 -7.36 -10.35
N TYR A 294 8.33 -7.65 -11.46
CA TYR A 294 8.03 -9.01 -11.87
C TYR A 294 8.73 -9.33 -13.18
N VAL A 295 9.00 -10.61 -13.39
CA VAL A 295 9.49 -11.11 -14.68
C VAL A 295 8.33 -11.86 -15.35
N ALA A 296 7.93 -11.39 -16.52
CA ALA A 296 6.93 -12.08 -17.32
C ALA A 296 7.42 -13.50 -17.63
N GLY A 297 6.57 -14.50 -17.39
CA GLY A 297 6.84 -15.88 -17.81
C GLY A 297 7.07 -15.93 -19.32
N ARG A 298 8.04 -16.75 -19.76
CA ARG A 298 8.22 -17.06 -21.19
C ARG A 298 7.04 -17.85 -21.74
#